data_AF-A0A6S6XPS3-F1
#
_entry.id   AF-A0A6S6XPS3-F1
#
_cell.length_a   1.000
_cell.length_b   1.000
_cell.length_c   1.000
_cell.angle_alpha   90.00
_cell.angle_beta   90.00
_cell.angle_gamma   90.00
#
_symmetry.space_group_name_H-M   'P 1'
#
loop_
_entity.id
_entity.type
_entity.pdbx_description
1 polymer ?
#
loop_
_entity_poly.entity_id
_entity_poly.type
_entity_poly.pdbx_seq_one_letter_code
_entity_poly.pdbx_strand_id
1 'polypeptide(L)'
;MKYRKSLKGIENMVVPNKPYPDMPVELQPFHYYLKDAGHVIMCVPNQFKNQANGNFDDYEVGVPVKYVLSHTYKIENGYVFINVLYNKDLGIVVDEKYDEF
;
A
#
# COMPACT_ATOMS: atom_id res chain seq x y z
N MET A 1 -1.27 -5.20 17.81
CA MET A 1 -0.73 -4.56 16.59
C MET A 1 -1.67 -3.41 16.24
N LYS A 2 -1.19 -2.18 16.13
CA LYS A 2 -2.06 -1.03 15.79
C LYS A 2 -2.05 -0.90 14.27
N TYR A 3 -3.18 -1.18 13.63
CA TYR A 3 -3.31 -1.04 12.17
C TYR A 3 -3.22 0.43 11.75
N ARG A 4 -2.84 0.65 10.48
CA ARG A 4 -2.94 1.97 9.85
C ARG A 4 -4.40 2.42 9.83
N LYS A 5 -4.62 3.74 9.86
CA LYS A 5 -5.97 4.30 9.90
C LYS A 5 -6.79 3.95 8.66
N SER A 6 -6.14 3.81 7.51
CA SER A 6 -6.72 3.34 6.23
C SER A 6 -7.32 1.94 6.31
N LEU A 7 -6.92 1.11 7.29
CA LEU A 7 -7.47 -0.23 7.50
C LEU A 7 -8.60 -0.26 8.53
N LYS A 8 -8.96 0.89 9.12
CA LYS A 8 -10.03 0.96 10.12
C LYS A 8 -11.38 0.63 9.49
N GLY A 9 -12.08 -0.34 10.05
CA GLY A 9 -13.37 -0.84 9.55
C GLY A 9 -13.27 -1.96 8.51
N ILE A 10 -12.06 -2.29 8.03
CA ILE A 10 -11.79 -3.42 7.12
C ILE A 10 -10.73 -4.36 7.69
N GLU A 11 -10.52 -4.35 9.01
CA GLU A 11 -9.50 -5.16 9.69
C GLU A 11 -9.69 -6.66 9.43
N ASN A 12 -10.93 -7.09 9.17
CA ASN A 12 -11.28 -8.47 8.81
C ASN A 12 -10.73 -8.90 7.44
N MET A 13 -10.29 -7.96 6.60
CA MET A 13 -9.61 -8.24 5.33
C MET A 13 -8.12 -8.53 5.51
N VAL A 14 -7.53 -8.14 6.64
CA VAL A 14 -6.13 -8.37 6.95
C VAL A 14 -5.93 -9.80 7.44
N VAL A 15 -4.99 -10.52 6.84
CA VAL A 15 -4.58 -11.87 7.28
C VAL A 15 -3.28 -11.75 8.08
N PRO A 16 -3.29 -12.03 9.40
CA PRO A 16 -2.08 -11.96 10.21
C PRO A 16 -1.11 -13.11 9.87
N ASN A 17 0.15 -12.97 10.30
CA ASN A 17 1.20 -13.99 10.18
C ASN A 17 1.51 -14.42 8.72
N LYS A 18 1.37 -13.49 7.78
CA LYS A 18 1.77 -13.65 6.37
C LYS A 18 2.97 -12.74 6.07
N PRO A 19 4.19 -13.08 6.52
CA PRO A 19 5.38 -12.27 6.26
C PRO A 19 5.73 -12.31 4.76
N TYR A 20 6.37 -11.26 4.28
CA TYR A 20 6.94 -11.23 2.93
C TYR A 20 8.46 -11.47 2.99
N PRO A 21 9.03 -12.39 2.19
CA PRO A 21 10.47 -12.64 2.17
C PRO A 21 11.28 -11.38 1.81
N ASP A 22 12.41 -11.18 2.48
CA ASP A 22 13.37 -10.10 2.17
C ASP A 22 12.79 -8.68 2.18
N MET A 23 11.75 -8.45 2.98
CA MET A 23 11.12 -7.13 3.09
C MET A 23 12.08 -6.08 3.71
N PRO A 24 12.31 -4.94 3.02
CA PRO A 24 13.07 -3.84 3.59
C PRO A 24 12.48 -3.38 4.93
N VAL A 25 13.35 -3.16 5.91
CA VAL A 25 12.96 -2.85 7.30
C VAL A 25 12.09 -1.60 7.36
N GLU A 26 12.38 -0.60 6.52
CA GLU A 26 11.62 0.63 6.45
C GLU A 26 10.18 0.46 5.91
N LEU A 27 9.91 -0.62 5.16
CA LEU A 27 8.59 -0.92 4.61
C LEU A 27 7.75 -1.84 5.50
N GLN A 28 8.36 -2.55 6.45
CA GLN A 28 7.65 -3.47 7.36
C GLN A 28 6.43 -2.84 8.07
N PRO A 29 6.46 -1.57 8.54
CA PRO A 29 5.29 -0.96 9.19
C PRO A 29 4.10 -0.71 8.26
N PHE A 30 4.31 -0.80 6.94
CA PHE A 30 3.34 -0.51 5.89
C PHE A 30 2.83 -1.78 5.21
N HIS A 31 3.41 -2.93 5.54
CA HIS A 31 3.11 -4.21 4.92
C HIS A 31 1.90 -4.89 5.54
N TYR A 32 1.04 -5.42 4.66
CA TYR A 32 -0.11 -6.23 5.02
C TYR A 32 -0.31 -7.34 3.99
N TYR A 33 -0.95 -8.43 4.42
CA TYR A 33 -1.57 -9.38 3.51
C TYR A 33 -3.09 -9.16 3.56
N LEU A 34 -3.69 -8.84 2.42
CA LEU A 34 -5.13 -8.64 2.28
C LEU A 34 -5.76 -9.83 1.55
N LYS A 35 -6.96 -10.26 1.97
CA LYS A 35 -7.64 -11.45 1.41
C LYS A 35 -7.87 -11.41 -0.10
N ASP A 36 -8.03 -10.22 -0.67
CA ASP A 36 -8.39 -9.96 -2.06
C ASP A 36 -7.25 -9.39 -2.90
N ALA A 37 -6.13 -8.98 -2.27
CA ALA A 37 -4.99 -8.36 -2.95
C ALA A 37 -3.62 -9.00 -2.61
N GLY A 38 -3.60 -10.00 -1.73
CA GLY A 38 -2.38 -10.65 -1.27
C GLY A 38 -1.42 -9.69 -0.55
N HIS A 39 -0.14 -9.79 -0.84
CA HIS A 39 0.89 -8.99 -0.19
C HIS A 39 0.95 -7.56 -0.77
N VAL A 40 0.75 -6.58 0.10
CA VAL A 40 0.74 -5.17 -0.28
C VAL A 40 1.53 -4.31 0.69
N ILE A 41 1.99 -3.16 0.19
CA ILE A 41 2.40 -2.02 0.99
C ILE A 41 1.31 -0.96 0.89
N MET A 42 0.83 -0.47 2.04
CA MET A 42 -0.07 0.68 2.08
C MET A 42 0.70 1.94 1.65
N CYS A 43 0.40 2.41 0.44
CA CYS A 43 1.06 3.56 -0.18
C CYS A 43 0.05 4.64 -0.53
N VAL A 44 0.52 5.87 -0.71
CA VAL A 44 -0.23 6.99 -1.26
C VAL A 44 0.24 7.24 -2.70
N PRO A 45 -0.62 7.01 -3.72
CA PRO A 45 -0.31 7.38 -5.09
C PRO A 45 0.03 8.87 -5.20
N ASN A 46 1.12 9.20 -5.91
CA ASN A 46 1.59 10.58 -6.05
C ASN A 46 0.52 11.55 -6.58
N GLN A 47 -0.43 11.06 -7.38
CA GLN A 47 -1.55 11.86 -7.88
C GLN A 47 -2.44 12.48 -6.79
N PHE A 48 -2.43 11.91 -5.57
CA PHE A 48 -3.21 12.39 -4.44
C PHE A 48 -2.47 13.38 -3.54
N LYS A 49 -1.17 13.63 -3.77
CA LYS A 49 -0.36 14.52 -2.92
C LYS A 49 -0.97 15.90 -2.73
N ASN A 50 -1.54 16.46 -3.80
CA ASN A 50 -2.13 17.80 -3.79
C ASN A 50 -3.57 17.82 -3.25
N GLN A 51 -4.24 16.67 -3.16
CA GLN A 51 -5.65 16.57 -2.76
C GLN A 51 -5.81 16.37 -1.25
N ALA A 52 -4.81 15.77 -0.61
CA ALA A 52 -4.87 15.34 0.78
C ALA A 52 -4.71 16.47 1.82
N ASN A 53 -4.36 17.70 1.42
CA ASN A 53 -4.18 18.85 2.34
C ASN A 53 -3.38 18.53 3.62
N GLY A 54 -2.38 17.65 3.52
CA GLY A 54 -1.51 17.24 4.64
C GLY A 54 -2.00 16.04 5.47
N ASN A 55 -3.20 15.50 5.23
CA ASN A 55 -3.66 14.25 5.82
C ASN A 55 -3.92 13.19 4.73
N PHE A 56 -3.06 12.18 4.68
CA PHE A 56 -3.09 11.15 3.63
C PHE A 56 -3.75 9.84 4.06
N ASP A 57 -4.34 9.79 5.26
CA ASP A 57 -4.94 8.57 5.83
C ASP A 57 -6.00 7.95 4.90
N ASP A 58 -6.82 8.79 4.26
CA ASP A 58 -7.91 8.37 3.36
C ASP A 58 -7.44 8.11 1.90
N TYR A 59 -6.14 8.30 1.62
CA TYR A 59 -5.55 8.15 0.29
C TYR A 59 -4.58 6.99 0.19
N GLU A 60 -4.42 6.22 1.28
CA GLU A 60 -3.62 5.00 1.25
C GLU A 60 -4.37 3.88 0.52
N VAL A 61 -3.64 3.17 -0.33
CA VAL A 61 -4.12 2.03 -1.09
C VAL A 61 -3.08 0.91 -1.02
N GLY A 62 -3.55 -0.34 -1.05
CA GLY A 62 -2.67 -1.49 -1.13
C GLY A 62 -2.01 -1.55 -2.51
N VAL A 63 -0.69 -1.36 -2.56
CA VAL A 63 0.11 -1.54 -3.78
C VAL A 63 0.91 -2.84 -3.65
N PRO A 64 0.91 -3.73 -4.66
CA PRO A 64 1.65 -4.99 -4.58
C PRO A 64 3.13 -4.78 -4.25
N VAL A 65 3.68 -5.64 -3.39
CA VAL A 65 5.05 -5.47 -2.87
C VAL A 65 6.08 -5.44 -4.01
N LYS A 66 6.02 -6.36 -4.97
CA LYS A 66 6.86 -6.40 -6.18
C LYS A 66 6.84 -5.09 -6.96
N TYR A 67 5.67 -4.44 -7.05
CA TYR A 67 5.58 -3.13 -7.71
C TYR A 67 6.37 -2.10 -6.92
N VAL A 68 6.16 -2.01 -5.61
CA VAL A 68 6.88 -1.06 -4.74
C VAL A 68 8.39 -1.27 -4.79
N LEU A 69 8.85 -2.52 -4.71
CA LEU A 69 10.28 -2.84 -4.71
C LEU A 69 10.97 -2.62 -6.06
N SER A 70 10.22 -2.59 -7.17
CA SER A 70 10.77 -2.33 -8.51
C SER A 70 10.70 -0.86 -8.94
N HIS A 71 10.13 0.01 -8.09
CA HIS A 71 9.94 1.43 -8.41
C HIS A 71 10.49 2.33 -7.31
N THR A 72 10.79 3.58 -7.67
CA THR A 72 11.18 4.58 -6.68
C THR A 72 9.97 4.99 -5.84
N TYR A 73 10.07 4.78 -4.53
CA TYR A 73 9.15 5.32 -3.53
C TYR A 73 9.86 6.33 -2.62
N LYS A 74 9.08 7.13 -1.90
CA LYS A 74 9.58 8.05 -0.87
C LYS A 74 8.78 7.89 0.41
N ILE A 75 9.47 7.70 1.52
CA ILE A 75 8.85 7.73 2.84
C ILE A 75 8.96 9.16 3.38
N GLU A 76 7.83 9.80 3.66
CA GLU A 76 7.79 11.13 4.29
C GLU A 76 6.55 11.25 5.18
N ASN A 77 6.69 11.90 6.34
CA ASN A 77 5.61 12.12 7.30
C ASN A 77 4.84 10.85 7.72
N GLY A 78 5.50 9.69 7.71
CA GLY A 78 4.88 8.41 8.09
C GLY A 78 4.03 7.75 7.00
N TYR A 79 4.16 8.17 5.74
CA TYR A 79 3.50 7.57 4.57
C TYR A 79 4.51 7.15 3.51
N VAL A 80 4.18 6.13 2.71
CA VAL A 80 4.95 5.71 1.54
C VAL A 80 4.30 6.32 0.30
N PHE A 81 5.02 7.18 -0.42
CA PHE A 81 4.54 7.77 -1.66
C PHE A 81 5.20 7.12 -2.86
N ILE A 82 4.39 6.81 -3.87
CA ILE A 82 4.87 6.10 -5.06
C ILE A 82 4.14 6.59 -6.31
N ASN A 83 4.83 6.51 -7.45
CA ASN A 83 4.20 6.74 -8.74
C ASN A 83 3.49 5.45 -9.20
N VAL A 84 2.18 5.38 -8.95
CA VAL A 84 1.31 4.30 -9.41
C VAL A 84 0.00 4.92 -9.90
N LEU A 85 -0.54 4.39 -10.99
CA LEU A 85 -1.83 4.83 -11.51
C LEU A 85 -2.93 4.27 -10.61
N TYR A 86 -3.78 5.16 -10.10
CA TYR A 86 -5.03 4.75 -9.49
C TYR A 86 -6.20 5.29 -10.32
N ASN A 87 -7.08 4.36 -10.70
CA ASN A 87 -8.32 4.62 -11.40
C ASN A 87 -9.47 4.42 -10.40
N LYS A 88 -10.40 5.37 -10.33
CA LYS A 88 -11.52 5.32 -9.37
C LYS A 88 -12.45 4.11 -9.52
N ASP A 89 -12.54 3.54 -10.72
CA ASP A 89 -13.47 2.45 -11.05
C ASP A 89 -12.77 1.08 -10.94
N LEU A 90 -11.43 1.05 -11.10
CA LEU A 90 -10.63 -0.19 -11.11
C LEU A 90 -9.68 -0.35 -9.91
N GLY A 91 -9.42 0.73 -9.18
CA GLY A 91 -8.39 0.77 -8.13
C GLY A 91 -6.99 0.98 -8.70
N ILE A 92 -6.00 0.25 -8.15
CA ILE A 92 -4.61 0.31 -8.60
C ILE A 92 -4.46 -0.41 -9.93
N VAL A 93 -3.90 0.28 -10.91
CA VAL A 93 -3.67 -0.25 -12.26
C VAL A 93 -2.20 -0.57 -12.42
N VAL A 94 -1.87 -1.86 -12.39
CA VAL A 94 -0.53 -2.40 -12.59
C VAL A 94 -0.58 -3.59 -13.55
N ASP A 95 0.56 -3.93 -14.16
CA ASP A 95 0.68 -5.14 -14.98
C ASP A 95 0.45 -6.40 -14.14
N GLU A 96 -0.17 -7.44 -14.72
CA GLU A 96 -0.43 -8.75 -14.07
C GLU A 96 0.84 -9.41 -13.49
N LYS A 97 2.03 -9.08 -14.00
CA LYS A 97 3.30 -9.59 -13.45
C LYS A 97 3.54 -9.19 -11.99
N TYR A 98 2.85 -8.15 -11.53
CA TYR A 98 2.89 -7.66 -10.16
C TYR A 98 1.82 -8.27 -9.26
N ASP A 99 0.95 -9.15 -9.77
CA ASP A 99 -0.03 -9.84 -8.95
C ASP A 99 0.67 -10.71 -7.89
N GLU A 100 0.10 -10.69 -6.69
CA GLU A 100 0.57 -11.42 -5.52
C GLU A 100 -0.62 -12.05 -4.82
N PHE A 101 -0.61 -13.39 -4.68
CA PHE A 101 -1.64 -14.19 -4.01
C PHE A 101 -0.99 -15.07 -2.95
#